data_AF-A0AAV8ET32-F1
#
_entry.id   AF-A0AAV8ET32-F1
#
_cell.length_a   1.000
_cell.length_b   1.000
_cell.length_c   1.000
_cell.angle_alpha   90.00
_cell.angle_beta   90.00
_cell.angle_gamma   90.00
#
_symmetry.space_group_name_H-M   'P 1'
#
loop_
_entity.id
_entity.type
_entity.pdbx_description
1 polymer ?
#
loop_
_entity_poly.entity_id
_entity_poly.type
_entity_poly.pdbx_seq_one_letter_code
_entity_poly.pdbx_strand_id
1 'polypeptide(L)'
;MKPKSLCLPAKKCLSKVYLPTPVCFWIICAMVAGAEPRQWPKALILDLHQFLSVPFYFLSTSLTFFAFFPNLSQQNMIVCVAVVGHQNNPLYLQSFTGSDDALKLHHIVHCSLDVIDERVNNPKRSASTLNETFLGLLYPTENYKVYGYLTNTKVKFIMVTTDLDVKDADVRSFFRKFHAAYVDAVCNPFHVPGKKITSNSFSERVGTIVRSFGPSMTL
;
A
#
# COMPACT_ATOMS: atom_id res chain seq x y z
N MET A 1 39.49 -7.73 69.57
CA MET A 1 39.89 -6.31 69.40
C MET A 1 39.98 -6.02 67.90
N LYS A 2 39.28 -4.99 67.41
CA LYS A 2 39.29 -4.58 65.99
C LYS A 2 40.63 -3.93 65.60
N PRO A 3 41.11 -4.21 64.38
CA PRO A 3 41.65 -3.16 63.48
C PRO A 3 40.95 -3.25 62.10
N LYS A 4 40.38 -2.18 61.53
CA LYS A 4 40.96 -1.07 60.73
C LYS A 4 41.68 -1.50 59.43
N SER A 5 40.99 -1.19 58.32
CA SER A 5 41.43 -0.55 57.06
C SER A 5 42.36 -1.27 56.06
N LEU A 6 41.93 -1.24 54.79
CA LEU A 6 42.62 -0.96 53.50
C LEU A 6 41.98 -1.85 52.39
N CYS A 7 41.75 -1.49 51.13
CA CYS A 7 41.64 -0.23 50.37
C CYS A 7 41.22 -0.62 48.92
N LEU A 8 40.38 0.18 48.25
CA LEU A 8 40.22 0.34 46.77
C LEU A 8 39.47 -0.74 45.95
N PRO A 9 39.01 -0.44 44.72
CA PRO A 9 37.95 0.51 44.37
C PRO A 9 36.81 -0.15 43.56
N ALA A 10 35.69 0.56 43.45
CA ALA A 10 34.46 0.14 42.78
C ALA A 10 34.66 -0.33 41.34
N LYS A 11 34.38 -1.61 41.06
CA LYS A 11 34.05 -2.08 39.71
C LYS A 11 32.53 -2.00 39.53
N LYS A 12 32.09 -0.93 38.88
CA LYS A 12 30.72 -0.73 38.42
C LYS A 12 30.28 -1.91 37.55
N CYS A 13 29.04 -2.33 37.79
CA CYS A 13 28.28 -3.26 36.97
C CYS A 13 28.56 -3.08 35.47
N LEU A 14 28.88 -4.19 34.80
CA LEU A 14 28.71 -4.36 33.37
C LEU A 14 27.22 -4.23 33.02
N SER A 15 26.74 -3.00 32.87
CA SER A 15 25.51 -2.73 32.14
C SER A 15 25.86 -2.77 30.66
N LYS A 16 25.50 -3.86 29.99
CA LYS A 16 25.46 -3.94 28.52
C LYS A 16 24.74 -2.71 27.99
N VAL A 17 25.47 -1.82 27.32
CA VAL A 17 24.87 -0.75 26.52
C VAL A 17 24.32 -1.43 25.27
N TYR A 18 23.06 -1.84 25.36
CA TYR A 18 22.28 -2.29 24.22
C TYR A 18 21.92 -1.01 23.47
N LEU A 19 22.64 -0.66 22.39
CA LEU A 19 22.16 0.39 21.51
C LEU A 19 20.82 -0.08 20.92
N PRO A 20 19.76 0.73 20.96
CA PRO A 20 18.51 0.36 20.35
C PRO A 20 18.73 0.18 18.84
N THR A 21 18.27 -0.97 18.34
CA THR A 21 18.27 -1.39 16.93
C THR A 21 17.90 -0.31 15.89
N PRO A 22 17.08 0.74 16.16
CA PRO A 22 16.86 1.83 15.20
C PRO A 22 18.10 2.65 14.81
N VAL A 23 19.11 2.78 15.70
CA VAL A 23 20.26 3.68 15.45
C VAL A 23 21.22 3.07 14.42
N CYS A 24 21.41 1.75 14.47
CA CYS A 24 22.23 1.04 13.47
C CYS A 24 21.58 1.05 12.08
N PHE A 25 20.25 1.04 12.03
CA PHE A 25 19.50 1.06 10.76
C PHE A 25 19.65 2.41 10.04
N TRP A 26 19.65 3.52 10.79
CA TRP A 26 19.83 4.86 10.24
C TRP A 26 21.23 5.11 9.68
N ILE A 27 22.27 4.58 10.33
CA ILE A 27 23.67 4.76 9.90
C ILE A 27 23.94 3.99 8.59
N ILE A 28 23.40 2.78 8.46
CA ILE A 28 23.57 1.95 7.24
C ILE A 28 22.78 2.56 6.06
N CYS A 29 21.57 3.08 6.29
CA CYS A 29 20.80 3.79 5.27
C CYS A 29 21.50 5.08 4.78
N ALA A 30 22.13 5.83 5.69
CA ALA A 30 22.85 7.05 5.33
C ALA A 30 24.11 6.80 4.46
N MET A 31 24.81 5.68 4.70
CA MET A 31 25.98 5.29 3.90
C MET A 31 25.63 4.80 2.49
N VAL A 32 24.49 4.11 2.31
CA VAL A 32 24.05 3.63 0.99
C VAL A 32 23.49 4.75 0.11
N ALA A 33 22.96 5.83 0.72
CA ALA A 33 22.35 6.94 0.01
C ALA A 33 23.32 8.03 -0.48
N GLY A 34 24.64 7.89 -0.26
CA GLY A 34 25.64 8.85 -0.74
C GLY A 34 25.45 10.29 -0.23
N ALA A 35 24.93 10.46 0.98
CA ALA A 35 24.69 11.79 1.57
C ALA A 35 26.00 12.41 2.09
N GLU A 36 26.27 13.66 1.71
CA GLU A 36 27.47 14.40 2.10
C GLU A 36 27.43 14.75 3.61
N PRO A 37 28.51 14.51 4.39
CA PRO A 37 28.47 14.46 5.85
C PRO A 37 28.56 15.84 6.52
N ARG A 38 27.88 16.87 6.01
CA ARG A 38 27.95 18.24 6.57
C ARG A 38 26.79 18.67 7.45
N GLN A 39 25.80 17.80 7.71
CA GLN A 39 24.58 18.20 8.41
C GLN A 39 24.13 17.23 9.50
N TRP A 40 25.09 16.75 10.29
CA TRP A 40 24.78 15.98 11.50
C TRP A 40 24.88 16.85 12.75
N PRO A 41 23.96 16.70 13.73
CA PRO A 41 24.09 17.34 15.03
C PRO A 41 25.38 16.85 15.72
N LYS A 42 26.10 17.78 16.36
CA LYS A 42 27.47 17.60 16.92
C LYS A 42 27.63 16.44 17.91
N ALA A 43 26.54 15.86 18.41
CA ALA A 43 26.55 14.69 19.28
C ALA A 43 27.00 13.39 18.58
N LEU A 44 27.00 13.34 17.25
CA LEU A 44 27.33 12.13 16.47
C LEU A 44 28.79 12.08 15.98
N ILE A 45 29.59 13.11 16.25
CA ILE A 45 30.96 13.24 15.73
C ILE A 45 32.01 12.68 16.72
N LEU A 46 31.63 12.40 17.98
CA LEU A 46 32.57 12.00 19.04
C LEU A 46 32.74 10.48 19.26
N ASP A 47 32.17 9.64 18.39
CA ASP A 47 32.38 8.18 18.42
C ASP A 47 33.05 7.65 17.15
N LEU A 48 33.97 8.44 16.55
CA LEU A 48 34.69 8.07 15.33
C LEU A 48 36.17 7.71 15.54
N HIS A 49 36.61 7.54 16.78
CA HIS A 49 38.00 7.14 17.08
C HIS A 49 38.14 5.75 17.71
N GLN A 50 37.12 4.89 17.60
CA GLN A 50 37.17 3.52 18.13
C GLN A 50 36.84 2.43 17.10
N PHE A 51 36.63 2.80 15.83
CA PHE A 51 36.28 1.87 14.76
C PHE A 51 37.46 1.39 13.89
N LEU A 52 38.70 1.76 14.21
CA LEU A 52 39.88 1.41 13.42
C LEU A 52 40.58 0.09 13.83
N SER A 53 39.99 -0.73 14.70
CA SER A 53 40.67 -1.94 15.18
C SER A 53 39.80 -3.19 15.31
N VAL A 54 38.84 -3.40 14.40
CA VAL A 54 38.14 -4.70 14.31
C VAL A 54 38.49 -5.38 12.98
N PRO A 55 39.16 -6.53 13.00
CA PRO A 55 39.69 -7.15 11.80
C PRO A 55 38.61 -7.75 10.91
N PHE A 56 38.83 -7.52 9.63
CA PHE A 56 38.20 -8.09 8.46
C PHE A 56 38.14 -9.62 8.54
N TYR A 57 37.01 -10.20 8.95
CA TYR A 57 36.76 -11.63 8.76
C TYR A 57 35.32 -11.90 8.33
N PHE A 58 35.25 -12.39 7.10
CA PHE A 58 34.32 -13.41 6.63
C PHE A 58 32.89 -12.98 6.34
N LEU A 59 32.78 -12.35 5.16
CA LEU A 59 31.92 -12.83 4.08
C LEU A 59 31.65 -14.35 4.20
N SER A 60 30.46 -14.73 4.65
CA SER A 60 29.88 -16.04 4.32
C SER A 60 28.37 -15.91 4.25
N THR A 61 27.86 -16.00 3.01
CA THR A 61 26.59 -16.64 2.65
C THR A 61 25.35 -16.09 3.40
N SER A 62 24.84 -14.90 3.07
CA SER A 62 24.09 -14.63 1.83
C SER A 62 23.02 -15.69 1.55
N LEU A 63 22.00 -15.85 2.41
CA LEU A 63 20.71 -16.45 2.00
C LEU A 63 19.53 -16.25 2.96
N THR A 64 19.70 -15.60 4.12
CA THR A 64 18.56 -15.33 5.04
C THR A 64 18.21 -13.86 5.19
N PHE A 65 18.98 -12.94 4.62
CA PHE A 65 18.72 -11.50 4.77
C PHE A 65 17.63 -10.96 3.82
N PHE A 66 17.25 -11.71 2.78
CA PHE A 66 16.26 -11.25 1.80
C PHE A 66 14.79 -11.52 2.18
N ALA A 67 14.54 -12.10 3.36
CA ALA A 67 13.18 -12.48 3.79
C ALA A 67 12.59 -11.59 4.91
N PHE A 68 13.26 -10.51 5.34
CA PHE A 68 12.86 -9.78 6.56
C PHE A 68 12.40 -8.32 6.37
N PHE A 69 12.01 -7.90 5.17
CA PHE A 69 11.26 -6.64 5.02
C PHE A 69 10.16 -6.72 3.95
N PRO A 70 8.95 -7.19 4.29
CA PRO A 70 7.76 -6.83 3.55
C PRO A 70 6.86 -5.98 4.45
N ASN A 71 7.32 -4.78 4.83
CA ASN A 71 6.41 -3.72 5.29
C ASN A 71 7.11 -2.37 5.28
N LEU A 72 7.67 -2.00 4.13
CA LEU A 72 7.66 -0.58 3.80
C LEU A 72 6.20 -0.29 3.46
N SER A 73 5.52 0.49 4.30
CA SER A 73 4.15 0.95 4.10
C SER A 73 3.96 1.33 2.63
N GLN A 74 3.37 0.43 1.85
CA GLN A 74 3.02 0.70 0.47
C GLN A 74 1.84 1.67 0.59
N GLN A 75 2.15 2.97 0.53
CA GLN A 75 1.13 4.01 0.43
C GLN A 75 0.55 3.89 -0.99
N ASN A 76 -0.24 2.83 -1.21
CA ASN A 76 -0.96 2.65 -2.45
C ASN A 76 -2.02 3.75 -2.48
N MET A 77 -2.00 4.58 -3.53
CA MET A 77 -3.02 5.61 -3.73
C MET A 77 -4.42 5.00 -3.79
N ILE A 78 -4.53 3.77 -4.30
CA ILE A 78 -5.76 2.98 -4.30
C ILE A 78 -5.87 2.18 -3.00
N VAL A 79 -6.96 2.42 -2.28
CA VAL A 79 -7.25 1.82 -0.98
C VAL A 79 -8.04 0.52 -1.15
N CYS A 80 -9.02 0.53 -2.05
CA CYS A 80 -9.93 -0.59 -2.26
C CYS A 80 -10.40 -0.66 -3.71
N VAL A 81 -10.57 -1.88 -4.20
CA VAL A 81 -11.17 -2.16 -5.49
C VAL A 81 -12.28 -3.20 -5.31
N ALA A 82 -13.44 -2.91 -5.89
CA ALA A 82 -14.61 -3.78 -5.82
C ALA A 82 -15.20 -4.06 -7.20
N VAL A 83 -15.69 -5.28 -7.37
CA VAL A 83 -16.54 -5.69 -8.49
C VAL A 83 -17.88 -6.12 -7.93
N VAL A 84 -18.94 -5.50 -8.43
CA VAL A 84 -20.32 -5.78 -8.05
C VAL A 84 -21.09 -6.21 -9.29
N GLY A 85 -21.76 -7.35 -9.21
CA GLY A 85 -22.57 -7.88 -10.32
C GLY A 85 -23.85 -7.09 -10.53
N HIS A 86 -24.63 -7.50 -11.53
CA HIS A 86 -25.87 -6.81 -11.89
C HIS A 86 -26.96 -6.89 -10.80
N GLN A 87 -26.99 -7.97 -9.99
CA GLN A 87 -27.91 -8.10 -8.85
C GLN A 87 -27.39 -7.45 -7.56
N ASN A 88 -26.47 -6.48 -7.68
CA ASN A 88 -25.83 -5.85 -6.52
C ASN A 88 -25.08 -6.85 -5.60
N ASN A 89 -24.68 -8.00 -6.16
CA ASN A 89 -23.91 -9.02 -5.46
C ASN A 89 -22.40 -8.70 -5.54
N PRO A 90 -21.67 -8.59 -4.42
CA PRO A 90 -20.23 -8.34 -4.45
C PRO A 90 -19.52 -9.60 -4.99
N LEU A 91 -18.97 -9.51 -6.19
CA LEU A 91 -18.23 -10.58 -6.85
C LEU A 91 -16.78 -10.63 -6.37
N TYR A 92 -16.19 -9.45 -6.13
CA TYR A 92 -14.81 -9.33 -5.68
C TYR A 92 -14.65 -8.06 -4.85
N LEU A 93 -13.89 -8.16 -3.77
CA LEU A 93 -13.48 -7.02 -2.97
C LEU A 93 -12.06 -7.27 -2.48
N GLN A 94 -11.18 -6.31 -2.73
CA GLN A 94 -9.81 -6.34 -2.26
C GLN A 94 -9.46 -4.99 -1.65
N SER A 95 -9.12 -5.02 -0.36
CA SER A 95 -8.51 -3.90 0.34
C SER A 95 -6.99 -4.02 0.27
N PHE A 96 -6.33 -2.89 0.07
CA PHE A 96 -4.87 -2.74 0.13
C PHE A 96 -4.40 -2.03 1.39
N THR A 97 -5.32 -1.46 2.17
CA THR A 97 -5.06 -0.89 3.50
C THR A 97 -5.19 -1.95 4.61
N GLY A 98 -4.78 -1.59 5.83
CA GLY A 98 -4.83 -2.43 7.03
C GLY A 98 -6.24 -2.95 7.35
N SER A 99 -6.28 -4.03 8.14
CA SER A 99 -7.48 -4.84 8.44
C SER A 99 -8.67 -4.06 9.02
N ASP A 100 -8.41 -2.97 9.73
CA ASP A 100 -9.42 -2.29 10.54
C ASP A 100 -10.38 -1.41 9.72
N ASP A 101 -10.05 -1.12 8.46
CA ASP A 101 -10.87 -0.31 7.57
C ASP A 101 -11.77 -1.13 6.64
N ALA A 102 -11.72 -2.47 6.67
CA ALA A 102 -12.49 -3.32 5.77
C ALA A 102 -14.00 -3.02 5.84
N LEU A 103 -14.57 -2.91 7.04
CA LEU A 103 -16.00 -2.61 7.25
C LEU A 103 -16.38 -1.23 6.71
N LYS A 104 -15.52 -0.22 6.88
CA LYS A 104 -15.75 1.13 6.35
C LYS A 104 -15.76 1.11 4.82
N LEU A 105 -14.83 0.38 4.21
CA LEU A 105 -14.73 0.24 2.76
C LEU A 105 -15.95 -0.50 2.18
N HIS A 106 -16.44 -1.55 2.86
CA HIS A 106 -17.69 -2.21 2.49
C HIS A 106 -18.88 -1.25 2.49
N HIS A 107 -18.99 -0.42 3.51
CA HIS A 107 -20.04 0.59 3.61
C HIS A 107 -19.95 1.62 2.47
N ILE A 108 -18.76 2.17 2.22
CA ILE A 108 -18.51 3.12 1.12
C ILE A 108 -18.90 2.52 -0.23
N VAL A 109 -18.46 1.29 -0.51
CA VAL A 109 -18.80 0.58 -1.75
C VAL A 109 -20.31 0.39 -1.88
N HIS A 110 -20.99 0.02 -0.80
CA HIS A 110 -22.45 -0.19 -0.82
C HIS A 110 -23.22 1.11 -1.09
N CYS A 111 -22.90 2.20 -0.38
CA CYS A 111 -23.54 3.51 -0.61
C CYS A 111 -23.32 4.04 -2.04
N SER A 112 -22.17 3.71 -2.64
CA SER A 112 -21.87 4.13 -4.02
C SER A 112 -22.76 3.45 -5.08
N LEU A 113 -23.38 2.31 -4.76
CA LEU A 113 -24.26 1.61 -5.69
C LEU A 113 -25.53 2.40 -5.97
N ASP A 114 -26.08 3.08 -4.97
CA ASP A 114 -27.30 3.89 -5.12
C ASP A 114 -27.07 5.05 -6.09
N VAL A 115 -25.92 5.72 -5.98
CA VAL A 115 -25.52 6.82 -6.88
C VAL A 115 -25.31 6.31 -8.31
N ILE A 116 -24.72 5.12 -8.47
CA ILE A 116 -24.56 4.49 -9.78
C ILE A 116 -25.94 4.20 -10.38
N ASP A 117 -26.86 3.63 -9.62
CA ASP A 117 -28.19 3.27 -10.10
C ASP A 117 -29.02 4.50 -10.48
N GLU A 118 -28.94 5.59 -9.71
CA GLU A 118 -29.59 6.86 -10.07
C GLU A 118 -29.05 7.40 -11.40
N ARG A 119 -27.73 7.40 -11.60
CA ARG A 119 -27.10 7.89 -12.85
C ARG A 119 -27.44 7.03 -14.06
N VAL A 120 -27.49 5.72 -13.89
CA VAL A 120 -27.81 4.77 -14.97
C VAL A 120 -29.29 4.88 -15.37
N ASN A 121 -30.18 5.10 -14.40
CA ASN A 121 -31.61 5.21 -14.65
C ASN A 121 -32.02 6.61 -15.17
N ASN A 122 -31.22 7.65 -14.91
CA ASN A 122 -31.49 9.02 -15.34
C ASN A 122 -30.32 9.68 -16.10
N PRO A 123 -30.08 9.27 -17.37
CA PRO A 123 -28.97 9.79 -18.17
C PRO A 123 -29.11 11.29 -18.55
N LYS A 124 -30.28 11.91 -18.31
CA LYS A 124 -30.56 13.31 -18.68
C LYS A 124 -29.88 14.34 -17.76
N ARG A 125 -29.40 13.92 -16.58
CA ARG A 125 -28.67 14.80 -15.63
C ARG A 125 -27.15 14.74 -15.76
N SER A 126 -26.59 13.73 -16.43
CA SER A 126 -25.15 13.56 -16.58
C SER A 126 -24.64 14.22 -17.86
N ALA A 127 -24.01 15.38 -17.73
CA ALA A 127 -23.43 16.16 -18.83
C ALA A 127 -22.19 15.50 -19.51
N SER A 128 -21.89 14.23 -19.24
CA SER A 128 -20.70 13.53 -19.75
C SER A 128 -21.02 12.71 -21.00
N THR A 129 -21.10 13.38 -22.14
CA THR A 129 -21.32 12.81 -23.49
C THR A 129 -20.09 12.05 -24.04
N LEU A 130 -19.36 11.29 -23.22
CA LEU A 130 -18.22 10.49 -23.68
C LEU A 130 -18.18 9.13 -22.98
N ASN A 131 -18.92 8.20 -23.58
CA ASN A 131 -18.91 6.75 -23.34
C ASN A 131 -19.57 6.32 -22.02
N GLU A 132 -20.78 5.75 -22.14
CA GLU A 132 -21.66 5.25 -21.07
C GLU A 132 -20.99 4.32 -20.05
N THR A 133 -19.78 3.84 -20.36
CA THR A 133 -19.03 2.89 -19.55
C THR A 133 -18.27 3.53 -18.38
N PHE A 134 -17.84 4.80 -18.48
CA PHE A 134 -17.11 5.47 -17.39
C PHE A 134 -17.97 6.54 -16.73
N LEU A 135 -18.33 6.35 -15.46
CA LEU A 135 -19.20 7.25 -14.70
C LEU A 135 -18.43 8.40 -14.04
N GLY A 136 -17.10 8.32 -13.99
CA GLY A 136 -16.25 9.32 -13.34
C GLY A 136 -16.27 9.24 -11.83
N LEU A 137 -16.01 10.38 -11.19
CA LEU A 137 -16.14 10.54 -9.74
C LEU A 137 -17.63 10.42 -9.34
N LEU A 138 -17.94 9.50 -8.42
CA LEU A 138 -19.28 9.34 -7.88
C LEU A 138 -19.54 10.39 -6.82
N TYR A 139 -18.81 10.32 -5.72
CA TYR A 139 -18.84 11.31 -4.67
C TYR A 139 -17.50 11.32 -3.91
N PRO A 140 -17.04 12.49 -3.44
CA PRO A 140 -15.97 12.58 -2.47
C PRO A 140 -16.50 12.27 -1.06
N THR A 141 -15.71 11.52 -0.29
CA THR A 141 -15.86 11.34 1.17
C THR A 141 -14.73 12.13 1.86
N GLU A 142 -14.75 12.23 3.19
CA GLU A 142 -13.75 12.95 3.99
C GLU A 142 -12.29 12.62 3.63
N ASN A 143 -11.96 11.32 3.52
CA ASN A 143 -10.58 10.86 3.26
C ASN A 143 -10.43 10.05 1.96
N TYR A 144 -11.53 9.86 1.23
CA TYR A 144 -11.58 8.94 0.11
C TYR A 144 -12.34 9.51 -1.07
N LYS A 145 -11.86 9.22 -2.28
CA LYS A 145 -12.53 9.54 -3.54
C LYS A 145 -13.01 8.25 -4.18
N VAL A 146 -14.29 8.18 -4.52
CA VAL A 146 -14.93 6.99 -5.10
C VAL A 146 -15.19 7.20 -6.58
N TYR A 147 -14.58 6.37 -7.41
CA TYR A 147 -14.78 6.36 -8.85
C TYR A 147 -15.61 5.16 -9.29
N GLY A 148 -16.49 5.38 -10.27
CA GLY A 148 -17.39 4.37 -10.81
C GLY A 148 -17.13 4.08 -12.29
N TYR A 149 -17.22 2.81 -12.65
CA TYR A 149 -17.20 2.34 -14.03
C TYR A 149 -18.26 1.25 -14.20
N LEU A 150 -19.05 1.36 -15.25
CA LEU A 150 -20.14 0.44 -15.54
C LEU A 150 -19.84 -0.29 -16.85
N THR A 151 -19.69 -1.59 -16.80
CA THR A 151 -19.51 -2.39 -18.02
C THR A 151 -20.81 -2.56 -18.81
N ASN A 152 -20.70 -2.96 -20.07
CA ASN A 152 -21.88 -3.23 -20.92
C ASN A 152 -22.79 -4.33 -20.35
N THR A 153 -22.24 -5.28 -19.59
CA THR A 153 -22.99 -6.36 -18.91
C THR A 153 -23.64 -5.91 -17.61
N LYS A 154 -23.68 -4.59 -17.34
CA LYS A 154 -24.20 -3.97 -16.10
C LYS A 154 -23.48 -4.44 -14.84
N VAL A 155 -22.25 -4.95 -14.97
CA VAL A 155 -21.35 -5.17 -13.84
C VAL A 155 -20.70 -3.83 -13.48
N LYS A 156 -20.74 -3.50 -12.20
CA LYS A 156 -20.31 -2.22 -11.63
C LYS A 156 -18.91 -2.41 -11.03
N PHE A 157 -17.95 -1.63 -11.49
CA PHE A 157 -16.61 -1.55 -10.92
C PHE A 157 -16.50 -0.27 -10.11
N ILE A 158 -15.97 -0.42 -8.89
CA ILE A 158 -15.80 0.68 -7.95
C ILE A 158 -14.34 0.71 -7.52
N MET A 159 -13.73 1.88 -7.62
CA MET A 159 -12.37 2.14 -7.18
C MET A 159 -12.40 3.21 -6.09
N VAL A 160 -11.84 2.89 -4.93
CA VAL A 160 -11.69 3.82 -3.82
C VAL A 160 -10.23 4.23 -3.74
N THR A 161 -9.99 5.52 -3.92
CA THR A 161 -8.69 6.18 -3.82
C THR A 161 -8.64 7.01 -2.55
N THR A 162 -7.45 7.34 -2.07
CA THR A 162 -7.26 8.41 -1.08
C THR A 162 -7.70 9.78 -1.64
N ASP A 163 -7.55 10.84 -0.85
CA ASP A 163 -7.92 12.21 -1.21
C ASP A 163 -7.12 12.84 -2.37
N LEU A 164 -6.12 12.14 -2.90
CA LEU A 164 -5.30 12.60 -4.02
C LEU A 164 -6.15 12.77 -5.29
N ASP A 165 -5.99 13.92 -5.97
CA ASP A 165 -6.63 14.16 -7.27
C ASP A 165 -5.97 13.32 -8.37
N VAL A 166 -6.69 12.30 -8.82
CA VAL A 166 -6.27 11.50 -9.96
C VAL A 166 -6.95 11.99 -11.23
N LYS A 167 -6.16 12.12 -12.31
CA LYS A 167 -6.68 12.48 -13.63
C LYS A 167 -7.60 11.38 -14.16
N ASP A 168 -8.74 11.77 -14.73
CA ASP A 168 -9.69 10.84 -15.34
C ASP A 168 -9.06 9.93 -16.41
N ALA A 169 -8.02 10.40 -17.10
CA ALA A 169 -7.30 9.59 -18.08
C ALA A 169 -6.62 8.35 -17.45
N ASP A 170 -6.02 8.52 -16.27
CA ASP A 170 -5.33 7.45 -15.54
C ASP A 170 -6.36 6.49 -14.96
N VAL A 171 -7.45 7.02 -14.39
CA VAL A 171 -8.57 6.22 -13.87
C VAL A 171 -9.20 5.38 -14.99
N ARG A 172 -9.44 5.96 -16.18
CA ARG A 172 -9.93 5.22 -17.35
C ARG A 172 -8.94 4.14 -17.78
N SER A 173 -7.64 4.42 -17.79
CA SER A 173 -6.59 3.44 -18.12
C SER A 173 -6.59 2.27 -17.14
N PHE A 174 -6.72 2.57 -15.83
CA PHE A 174 -6.86 1.56 -14.79
C PHE A 174 -8.08 0.68 -15.02
N PHE A 175 -9.27 1.26 -15.21
CA PHE A 175 -10.49 0.49 -15.43
C PHE A 175 -10.44 -0.36 -16.70
N ARG A 176 -9.75 0.08 -17.76
CA ARG A 176 -9.53 -0.76 -18.96
C ARG A 176 -8.69 -1.99 -18.66
N LYS A 177 -7.58 -1.85 -17.94
CA LYS A 177 -6.72 -2.97 -17.52
C LYS A 177 -7.46 -3.91 -16.57
N PHE A 178 -8.22 -3.34 -15.63
CA PHE A 178 -9.02 -4.07 -14.66
C PHE A 178 -10.16 -4.84 -15.33
N HIS A 179 -10.84 -4.24 -16.31
CA HIS A 179 -11.86 -4.90 -17.12
C HIS A 179 -11.28 -6.08 -17.88
N ALA A 180 -10.12 -5.92 -18.53
CA ALA A 180 -9.44 -7.03 -19.19
C ALA A 180 -9.14 -8.17 -18.20
N ALA A 181 -8.67 -7.84 -16.99
CA ALA A 181 -8.40 -8.85 -15.96
C ALA A 181 -9.67 -9.58 -15.49
N TYR A 182 -10.78 -8.87 -15.37
CA TYR A 182 -12.07 -9.45 -15.02
C TYR A 182 -12.60 -10.37 -16.13
N VAL A 183 -12.51 -9.94 -17.39
CA VAL A 183 -12.93 -10.76 -18.54
C VAL A 183 -12.15 -12.07 -18.58
N ASP A 184 -10.83 -12.04 -18.41
CA ASP A 184 -10.02 -13.27 -18.39
C ASP A 184 -10.44 -14.23 -17.27
N ALA A 185 -10.84 -13.70 -16.09
CA ALA A 185 -11.32 -14.52 -14.98
C ALA A 185 -12.71 -15.12 -15.24
N VAL A 186 -13.61 -14.37 -15.87
CA VAL A 186 -14.98 -14.80 -16.19
C VAL A 186 -15.02 -15.73 -17.41
N CYS A 187 -14.10 -15.58 -18.36
CA CYS A 187 -13.95 -16.47 -19.52
C CYS A 187 -13.43 -17.88 -19.17
N ASN A 188 -13.16 -18.16 -17.90
CA ASN A 188 -12.83 -19.51 -17.45
C ASN A 188 -14.08 -20.41 -17.52
N PRO A 189 -14.05 -21.57 -18.21
CA PRO A 189 -15.21 -22.46 -18.35
C PRO A 189 -15.73 -23.03 -17.02
N PHE A 190 -14.92 -23.03 -15.97
CA PHE A 190 -15.34 -23.46 -14.63
C PHE A 190 -15.89 -22.33 -13.76
N HIS A 191 -15.89 -21.09 -14.27
CA HIS A 191 -16.44 -19.94 -13.56
C HIS A 191 -17.95 -19.90 -13.73
N VAL A 192 -18.67 -19.86 -12.61
CA VAL A 192 -20.12 -19.71 -12.60
C VAL A 192 -20.46 -18.22 -12.45
N PRO A 193 -21.17 -17.61 -13.41
CA PRO A 193 -21.54 -16.20 -13.32
C PRO A 193 -22.37 -15.94 -12.06
N GLY A 194 -22.12 -14.80 -11.41
CA GLY A 194 -22.83 -14.40 -10.18
C GLY A 194 -22.21 -14.94 -8.88
N LYS A 195 -21.24 -15.86 -8.94
CA LYS A 195 -20.47 -16.28 -7.77
C LYS A 195 -19.24 -15.39 -7.56
N LYS A 196 -18.77 -15.33 -6.30
CA LYS A 196 -17.54 -14.60 -5.95
C LYS A 196 -16.34 -15.18 -6.70
N ILE A 197 -15.49 -14.30 -7.22
CA ILE A 197 -14.24 -14.68 -7.89
C ILE A 197 -13.20 -14.95 -6.80
N THR A 198 -12.77 -16.21 -6.67
CA THR A 198 -11.79 -16.67 -5.66
C THR A 198 -10.43 -17.06 -6.26
N SER A 199 -10.22 -16.83 -7.56
CA SER A 199 -9.00 -17.22 -8.25
C SER A 199 -7.79 -16.38 -7.83
N ASN A 200 -6.71 -17.03 -7.38
CA ASN A 200 -5.46 -16.36 -6.98
C ASN A 200 -4.78 -15.62 -8.14
N SER A 201 -4.84 -16.17 -9.36
CA SER A 201 -4.29 -15.51 -10.55
C SER A 201 -4.94 -14.16 -10.83
N PHE A 202 -6.24 -14.01 -10.52
CA PHE A 202 -6.94 -12.74 -10.65
C PHE A 202 -6.47 -11.74 -9.58
N SER A 203 -6.38 -12.13 -8.31
CA SER A 203 -5.94 -11.22 -7.24
C SER A 203 -4.50 -10.75 -7.44
N GLU A 204 -3.59 -11.60 -7.91
CA GLU A 204 -2.22 -11.23 -8.28
C GLU A 204 -2.16 -10.22 -9.42
N ARG A 205 -2.99 -10.40 -10.45
CA ARG A 205 -3.10 -9.46 -11.57
C ARG A 205 -3.65 -8.11 -11.12
N VAL A 206 -4.70 -8.11 -10.29
CA VAL A 206 -5.25 -6.89 -9.71
C VAL A 206 -4.20 -6.19 -8.86
N GLY A 207 -3.44 -6.93 -8.04
CA GLY A 207 -2.34 -6.39 -7.26
C GLY A 207 -1.25 -5.76 -8.14
N THR A 208 -0.93 -6.36 -9.29
CA THR A 208 0.02 -5.80 -10.25
C THR A 208 -0.49 -4.51 -10.89
N ILE A 209 -1.77 -4.46 -11.26
CA ILE A 209 -2.39 -3.24 -11.83
C ILE A 209 -2.38 -2.12 -10.79
N VAL A 210 -2.75 -2.41 -9.54
CA VAL A 210 -2.76 -1.42 -8.44
C VAL A 210 -1.36 -0.92 -8.13
N ARG A 211 -0.33 -1.79 -8.12
CA ARG A 211 1.07 -1.37 -7.96
C ARG A 211 1.57 -0.52 -9.13
N SER A 212 1.11 -0.80 -10.35
CA SER A 212 1.43 0.02 -11.52
C SER A 212 0.75 1.39 -11.49
N PHE A 213 -0.30 1.55 -10.69
CA PHE A 213 -1.00 2.79 -10.46
C PHE A 213 -0.28 3.59 -9.37
N GLY A 214 0.87 4.14 -9.73
CA GLY A 214 1.62 5.11 -8.93
C GLY A 214 1.43 6.52 -9.47
N PRO A 215 1.71 7.57 -8.67
CA PRO A 215 1.71 8.91 -9.19
C PRO A 215 2.74 8.95 -10.30
N SER A 216 2.31 9.19 -11.54
CA SER A 216 3.22 9.74 -12.53
C SER A 216 3.64 11.06 -11.91
N MET A 217 4.87 11.10 -11.39
CA MET A 217 5.50 12.27 -10.81
C MET A 217 5.51 13.34 -11.90
N THR A 218 4.44 14.13 -11.95
CA THR A 218 4.41 15.38 -12.70
C THR A 218 5.31 16.33 -11.93
N LEU A 219 6.58 16.34 -12.32
CA LEU A 219 7.48 17.48 -12.15
C LEU A 219 6.90 18.71 -12.85
#